data_AF-A0A7M2TBT5-F1
#
_entry.id   AF-A0A7M2TBT5-F1
#
_cell.length_a   1.000
_cell.length_b   1.000
_cell.length_c   1.000
_cell.angle_alpha   90.00
_cell.angle_beta   90.00
_cell.angle_gamma   90.00
#
_symmetry.space_group_name_H-M   'P 1'
#
loop_
_entity.id
_entity.type
_entity.pdbx_description
1 polymer ?
#
loop_
_entity_poly.entity_id
_entity_poly.type
_entity_poly.pdbx_seq_one_letter_code
_entity_poly.pdbx_strand_id
1 'polypeptide(L)' 'MSTANDGTTTADLTVDGTDPAAPLDLPAWCPMTGHAYLGPVARHAPDQVRAVHALGLAAPSTPTRTDAPWLRAASDAGP' A
#
# COMPACT_ATOMS: atom_id res chain seq x y z
N MET A 1 19.10 -23.21 9.02
CA MET A 1 17.97 -22.58 8.32
C MET A 1 17.89 -21.15 8.83
N SER A 2 18.53 -20.22 8.11
CA SER A 2 18.59 -18.81 8.52
C SER A 2 17.27 -18.11 8.19
N THR A 3 16.55 -17.66 9.21
CA THR A 3 15.62 -16.53 9.08
C THR A 3 16.46 -15.26 9.19
N ALA A 4 17.08 -14.85 8.09
CA ALA A 4 17.57 -13.49 8.00
C ALA A 4 16.33 -12.60 7.91
N ASN A 5 16.01 -11.88 8.99
CA ASN A 5 15.15 -10.71 8.87
C ASN A 5 15.96 -9.69 8.06
N ASP A 6 15.57 -9.47 6.82
CA ASP A 6 16.23 -8.60 5.83
C ASP A 6 16.11 -7.10 6.17
N GLY A 7 15.75 -6.75 7.41
CA GLY A 7 15.58 -5.37 7.86
C GLY A 7 14.34 -4.67 7.30
N THR A 8 13.54 -5.34 6.45
CA THR A 8 12.32 -4.75 5.88
C THR A 8 11.16 -5.03 6.83
N THR A 9 10.91 -4.14 7.77
CA THR A 9 9.68 -4.21 8.58
C THR A 9 8.49 -4.07 7.64
N THR A 10 7.72 -5.15 7.51
CA THR A 10 6.45 -5.18 6.78
C THR A 10 5.30 -5.21 7.78
N ALA A 11 4.30 -4.34 7.59
CA ALA A 11 3.12 -4.25 8.44
C ALA A 11 1.86 -4.34 7.58
N ASP A 12 0.91 -5.17 7.98
CA ASP A 12 -0.37 -5.29 7.27
C ASP A 12 -1.35 -4.23 7.78
N LEU A 13 -1.91 -3.46 6.85
CA LEU A 13 -2.93 -2.43 7.08
C LEU A 13 -4.20 -2.81 6.32
N THR A 14 -5.35 -2.64 6.95
CA THR A 14 -6.65 -2.69 6.28
C THR A 14 -7.23 -1.28 6.14
N VAL A 15 -7.80 -0.99 4.97
CA VAL A 15 -8.46 0.27 4.65
C VAL A 15 -9.92 0.00 4.32
N ASP A 16 -10.82 0.69 5.01
CA ASP A 16 -12.25 0.70 4.66
C ASP A 16 -12.45 1.51 3.37
N GLY A 17 -12.84 0.82 2.29
CA GLY A 17 -13.04 1.37 0.96
C GLY A 17 -14.39 2.05 0.78
N THR A 18 -14.71 3.06 1.60
CA THR A 18 -15.93 3.86 1.40
C THR A 18 -15.83 4.83 0.23
N ASP A 19 -14.62 5.13 -0.21
CA ASP A 19 -14.35 5.90 -1.42
C ASP A 19 -14.54 5.02 -2.67
N PRO A 20 -15.42 5.40 -3.61
CA PRO A 20 -15.62 4.64 -4.85
C PRO A 20 -14.37 4.52 -5.73
N ALA A 21 -13.35 5.38 -5.57
CA ALA A 21 -12.10 5.31 -6.32
C ALA A 21 -11.12 4.25 -5.78
N ALA A 22 -11.25 3.83 -4.51
CA ALA A 22 -10.32 2.92 -3.85
C ALA A 22 -10.03 1.60 -4.60
N PRO A 23 -11.02 0.95 -5.25
CA PRO A 23 -10.77 -0.28 -6.02
C PRO A 23 -9.84 -0.08 -7.23
N LEU A 24 -9.71 1.16 -7.74
CA LEU A 24 -8.81 1.50 -8.83
C LEU A 24 -7.49 2.09 -8.31
N ASP A 25 -7.56 2.98 -7.33
CA ASP A 25 -6.42 3.75 -6.86
C ASP A 25 -5.45 2.91 -6.02
N LEU A 26 -5.95 2.05 -5.12
CA LEU A 26 -5.07 1.25 -4.25
C LEU A 26 -4.17 0.27 -5.02
N PRO A 27 -4.67 -0.48 -6.03
CA PRO A 27 -3.81 -1.30 -6.88
C PRO A 27 -2.73 -0.52 -7.65
N ALA A 28 -2.99 0.74 -8.00
CA ALA A 28 -2.03 1.59 -8.70
C ALA A 28 -1.02 2.24 -7.73
N TRP A 29 -1.51 2.73 -6.59
CA TRP A 29 -0.74 3.49 -5.61
C TRP A 29 0.27 2.62 -4.86
N CYS A 30 -0.11 1.41 -4.42
CA CYS A 30 0.77 0.55 -3.64
C CYS A 30 2.11 0.27 -4.35
N PRO A 31 2.15 -0.27 -5.58
CA PRO A 31 3.42 -0.49 -6.28
C PRO A 31 4.13 0.82 -6.67
N MET A 32 3.41 1.95 -6.77
CA MET A 32 4.02 3.25 -6.98
C MET A 32 4.87 3.69 -5.78
N THR A 33 4.39 3.43 -4.55
CA THR A 33 5.02 3.83 -3.28
C THR A 33 5.86 2.72 -2.63
N GLY A 34 5.98 1.56 -3.27
CA GLY A 34 6.77 0.42 -2.76
C GLY A 34 6.03 -0.45 -1.73
N HIS A 35 4.71 -0.32 -1.64
CA HIS A 35 3.84 -1.18 -0.85
C HIS A 35 3.25 -2.31 -1.70
N ALA A 36 2.76 -3.35 -1.04
CA ALA A 36 2.04 -4.43 -1.69
C ALA A 36 0.53 -4.22 -1.54
N TYR A 37 -0.21 -4.24 -2.65
CA TYR A 37 -1.67 -4.39 -2.61
C TYR A 37 -2.00 -5.88 -2.48
N LEU A 38 -2.63 -6.28 -1.37
CA LEU A 38 -2.93 -7.69 -1.06
C LEU A 38 -4.33 -8.12 -1.53
N GLY A 39 -5.17 -7.15 -1.91
CA GLY A 39 -6.50 -7.40 -2.45
C GLY A 39 -7.64 -7.03 -1.50
N PRO A 40 -8.90 -7.14 -1.96
CA PRO A 40 -10.07 -6.97 -1.11
C PRO A 40 -10.18 -8.11 -0.09
N VAL A 41 -10.56 -7.77 1.13
CA VAL A 41 -10.81 -8.71 2.23
C VAL A 41 -12.27 -8.66 2.64
N ALA A 42 -12.86 -9.83 2.87
CA ALA A 42 -14.22 -9.92 3.37
C ALA A 42 -14.24 -9.57 4.86
N ARG A 43 -14.80 -8.40 5.22
CA ARG A 43 -15.13 -8.09 6.61
C ARG A 43 -16.54 -8.57 6.90
N HIS A 44 -16.68 -9.62 7.71
CA HIS A 44 -17.98 -10.08 8.19
C HIS A 44 -18.54 -9.04 9.18
N ALA A 45 -19.45 -8.21 8.73
CA ALA A 45 -20.43 -7.54 9.58
C ALA A 45 -21.79 -8.15 9.24
N PRO A 46 -22.63 -8.51 10.23
CA PRO A 46 -23.86 -9.29 10.01
C PRO A 46 -24.91 -8.69 9.06
N ASP A 47 -24.66 -7.49 8.50
CA ASP A 47 -25.68 -6.67 7.86
C ASP A 47 -25.12 -5.81 6.71
N GLN A 48 -23.80 -5.79 6.48
CA GLN A 48 -23.16 -4.83 5.57
C GLN A 48 -21.97 -5.46 4.82
N VAL A 49 -22.08 -5.57 3.49
CA VAL A 49 -20.93 -5.83 2.61
C VAL A 49 -20.15 -4.51 2.49
N ARG A 50 -19.13 -4.33 3.32
CA ARG A 50 -18.19 -3.19 3.17
C ARG A 50 -16.96 -3.67 2.40
N ALA A 51 -16.62 -2.95 1.34
CA ALA A 51 -15.35 -3.15 0.66
C ALA A 51 -14.22 -2.76 1.62
N VAL A 52 -13.37 -3.72 1.97
CA VAL A 52 -12.17 -3.50 2.78
C VAL A 52 -11.01 -4.01 1.96
N HIS A 53 -9.90 -3.28 1.95
CA HIS A 53 -8.72 -3.60 1.17
C HIS A 53 -7.54 -3.83 2.10
N ALA A 54 -6.76 -4.89 1.86
CA ALA A 54 -5.54 -5.18 2.60
C ALA A 54 -4.30 -4.72 1.83
N LEU A 55 -3.35 -4.16 2.57
CA LEU A 55 -2.10 -3.62 2.07
C LEU A 55 -0.95 -4.12 2.94
N GLY A 56 0.15 -4.55 2.33
CA GLY A 56 1.42 -4.79 3.00
C GLY A 56 2.28 -3.54 2.91
N LEU A 57 2.47 -2.84 4.02
CA LEU A 57 3.34 -1.66 4.10
C LEU A 57 4.79 -2.12 4.22
N ALA A 58 5.70 -1.43 3.54
CA ALA A 58 7.13 -1.72 3.55
C ALA A 58 7.91 -0.49 4.02
N ALA A 59 8.98 -0.72 4.78
CA ALA A 59 9.93 0.32 5.20
C ALA A 59 11.34 0.00 4.66
N PRO A 60 12.01 0.95 3.97
CA PRO A 60 11.52 2.29 3.63
C PRO A 60 10.48 2.27 2.49
N SER A 61 9.58 3.26 2.46
CA SER A 61 8.69 3.49 1.32
C SER A 61 9.41 4.27 0.21
N THR A 62 8.90 4.19 -1.02
CA THR A 62 9.38 4.99 -2.15
C THR A 62 8.87 6.42 -2.00
N PRO A 63 9.74 7.44 -1.91
CA PRO A 63 9.31 8.82 -1.74
C PRO A 63 8.51 9.34 -2.93
N THR A 64 7.47 10.12 -2.66
CA THR A 64 6.68 10.86 -3.65
C THR A 64 7.04 12.34 -3.63
N ARG A 65 6.76 13.07 -4.72
CA ARG A 65 6.94 14.52 -4.75
C ARG A 65 5.98 15.21 -3.78
N THR A 66 6.46 16.20 -3.04
CA THR A 66 5.64 16.98 -2.09
C THR A 66 4.52 17.78 -2.77
N ASP A 67 4.75 18.27 -4.00
CA ASP A 67 3.81 19.08 -4.78
C ASP A 67 2.92 18.25 -5.73
N ALA A 68 3.27 16.98 -5.95
CA ALA A 68 2.57 16.07 -6.85
C ALA A 68 2.67 14.63 -6.30
N PRO A 69 1.90 14.25 -5.26
CA PRO A 69 2.05 12.97 -4.55
C PRO A 69 1.72 11.74 -5.40
N TRP A 70 1.08 11.92 -6.55
CA TRP A 70 0.88 10.88 -7.58
C TRP A 70 2.11 10.67 -8.48
N LEU A 71 3.19 11.41 -8.25
CA LEU A 71 4.48 11.24 -8.91
C LEU A 71 5.53 10.81 -7.89
N ARG A 72 6.39 9.87 -8.28
CA ARG A 72 7.58 9.54 -7.51
C ARG A 72 8.49 10.76 -7.42
N ALA A 73 9.14 10.93 -6.27
CA ALA A 73 10.26 11.84 -6.19
C ALA A 73 11.32 11.39 -7.21
N ALA A 74 12.05 12.35 -7.79
CA ALA A 74 13.20 12.00 -8.58
C ALA A 74 14.12 11.13 -7.72
N SER A 75 14.50 9.96 -8.20
CA SER A 75 15.61 9.24 -7.60
C SER A 75 16.81 10.16 -7.74
N ASP A 76 17.46 10.52 -6.63
CA ASP A 76 18.77 11.15 -6.68
C ASP A 76 19.75 10.08 -7.18
N ALA A 77 19.74 9.87 -8.50
CA ALA A 77 20.77 9.10 -9.17
C ALA A 77 22.00 10.00 -9.15
N GLY A 78 22.75 9.91 -8.04
CA GLY A 78 24.11 10.42 -8.00
C GLY A 78 24.93 9.82 -9.16
N PRO A 79 25.99 10.52 -9.62
CA PRO A 79 26.87 10.00 -10.67
C PRO A 79 27.50 8.66 -10.30
#